data_AF-A0A2V6INV9-F1
#
_entry.id   AF-A0A2V6INV9-F1
#
_cell.length_a   1.000
_cell.length_b   1.000
_cell.length_c   1.000
_cell.angle_alpha   90.00
_cell.angle_beta   90.00
_cell.angle_gamma   90.00
#
_symmetry.space_group_name_H-M   'P 1'
#
loop_
_entity.id
_entity.type
_entity.pdbx_description
1 polymer ?
#
loop_
_entity_poly.entity_id
_entity_poly.type
_entity_poly.pdbx_seq_one_letter_code
_entity_poly.pdbx_strand_id
1 'polypeptide(L)'
;EIRAMTRFAVVVAILATATAPAMAQQLRPKESLSFQVPKNDSANAEALAEQLAALSPRVDRQEATLLANCAYATVNRLRQQYRMFGTPIFNNFLVYHGLRKRGYCYQWTEDLLVALDALKLKTFELHWGESYAGTWRENNCLVVTAKGQPFDRGMILDCWRHFGHLRWNLVLSDEDRYFENTKFAELVRARSASNTLRANRHVAFQARVAGRDKGGD
;
A
#
# COMPACT_ATOMS: atom_id res chain seq x y z
N GLU A 1 -37.40 -73.82 -32.91
CA GLU A 1 -36.51 -73.45 -31.78
C GLU A 1 -35.05 -73.58 -32.21
N ILE A 2 -34.18 -72.71 -31.71
CA ILE A 2 -32.74 -72.89 -31.38
C ILE A 2 -32.03 -71.53 -31.51
N ARG A 3 -32.13 -70.80 -30.40
CA ARG A 3 -31.15 -69.94 -29.71
C ARG A 3 -29.87 -69.56 -30.47
N ALA A 4 -29.74 -68.26 -30.78
CA ALA A 4 -28.47 -67.62 -31.09
C ALA A 4 -27.62 -67.49 -29.82
N MET A 5 -26.39 -68.02 -29.85
CA MET A 5 -25.35 -67.82 -28.83
C MET A 5 -24.17 -67.03 -29.43
N THR A 6 -24.05 -65.80 -28.95
CA THR A 6 -22.86 -65.05 -28.58
C THR A 6 -21.49 -65.59 -29.03
N ARG A 7 -20.73 -64.77 -29.78
CA ARG A 7 -19.26 -64.73 -29.70
C ARG A 7 -18.79 -63.29 -29.62
N PHE A 8 -18.24 -62.95 -28.45
CA PHE A 8 -17.47 -61.75 -28.16
C PHE A 8 -16.20 -61.73 -29.01
N ALA A 9 -15.89 -60.58 -29.63
CA ALA A 9 -14.54 -60.25 -30.07
C ALA A 9 -14.27 -58.78 -29.74
N VAL A 10 -13.08 -58.56 -29.21
CA VAL A 10 -12.63 -57.46 -28.37
C VAL A 10 -11.83 -56.44 -29.21
N VAL A 11 -12.19 -55.16 -29.03
CA VAL A 11 -11.36 -53.94 -28.88
C VAL A 11 -10.10 -53.79 -29.75
N VAL A 12 -10.03 -52.67 -30.50
CA VAL A 12 -8.90 -51.71 -30.42
C VAL A 12 -9.41 -50.30 -30.73
N ALA A 13 -9.60 -49.46 -29.71
CA ALA A 13 -9.69 -48.02 -29.89
C ALA A 13 -8.39 -47.41 -29.37
N ILE A 14 -7.56 -46.91 -30.30
CA ILE A 14 -6.30 -46.23 -29.99
C ILE A 14 -6.65 -44.84 -29.44
N LEU A 15 -6.62 -44.67 -28.12
CA LEU A 15 -6.61 -43.36 -27.48
C LEU A 15 -5.18 -42.81 -27.54
N ALA A 16 -4.96 -41.83 -28.41
CA ALA A 16 -3.74 -41.04 -28.43
C ALA A 16 -3.72 -40.13 -27.18
N THR A 17 -2.93 -40.50 -26.18
CA THR A 17 -2.58 -39.64 -25.05
C THR A 17 -1.51 -38.65 -25.51
N ALA A 18 -1.92 -37.42 -25.82
CA ALA A 18 -0.99 -36.32 -25.99
C ALA A 18 -0.52 -35.85 -24.60
N THR A 19 0.70 -36.22 -24.22
CA THR A 19 1.39 -35.68 -23.05
C THR A 19 2.47 -34.68 -23.46
N ALA A 20 2.47 -33.57 -22.71
CA ALA A 20 3.53 -32.59 -22.49
C ALA A 20 3.73 -31.47 -23.53
N PRO A 21 4.26 -30.29 -23.13
CA PRO A 21 4.81 -29.94 -21.82
C PRO A 21 4.16 -28.70 -21.15
N ALA A 22 4.27 -28.68 -19.82
CA ALA A 22 4.17 -27.47 -19.03
C ALA A 22 5.38 -26.57 -19.30
N MET A 23 5.31 -25.65 -20.27
CA MET A 23 6.25 -24.53 -20.35
C MET A 23 5.73 -23.46 -21.31
N ALA A 24 4.94 -22.53 -20.78
CA ALA A 24 4.89 -21.13 -21.18
C ALA A 24 3.87 -20.43 -20.28
N GLN A 25 4.09 -20.49 -18.96
CA GLN A 25 3.53 -19.45 -18.11
C GLN A 25 4.37 -18.21 -18.38
N GLN A 26 4.06 -17.59 -19.51
CA GLN A 26 4.44 -16.26 -19.90
C GLN A 26 4.40 -15.43 -18.61
N LEU A 27 5.59 -15.00 -18.15
CA LEU A 27 5.72 -14.13 -16.99
C LEU A 27 4.74 -12.99 -17.22
N ARG A 28 3.60 -13.02 -16.52
CA ARG A 28 2.70 -11.88 -16.46
C ARG A 28 3.55 -10.76 -15.86
N PRO A 29 3.72 -9.62 -16.54
CA PRO A 29 4.30 -8.46 -15.91
C PRO A 29 3.53 -8.23 -14.62
N LYS A 30 4.26 -8.31 -13.50
CA LYS A 30 3.91 -7.84 -12.15
C LYS A 30 2.48 -7.30 -12.10
N GLU A 31 1.55 -8.11 -11.57
CA GLU A 31 0.14 -7.71 -11.36
C GLU A 31 0.10 -6.23 -11.03
N SER A 32 -0.55 -5.47 -11.91
CA SER A 32 -0.83 -4.07 -11.67
C SER A 32 -1.39 -3.99 -10.25
N LEU A 33 -0.69 -3.28 -9.36
CA LEU A 33 -1.22 -2.94 -8.04
C LEU A 33 -2.54 -2.23 -8.30
N SER A 34 -3.64 -2.99 -8.29
CA SER A 34 -4.97 -2.45 -8.56
C SER A 34 -5.41 -1.78 -7.27
N PHE A 35 -4.99 -0.53 -7.12
CA PHE A 35 -5.47 0.34 -6.06
C PHE A 35 -6.96 0.57 -6.29
N GLN A 36 -7.81 -0.14 -5.55
CA GLN A 36 -9.25 0.10 -5.58
C GLN A 36 -9.53 1.40 -4.80
N VAL A 37 -9.57 2.51 -5.53
CA VAL A 37 -10.05 3.78 -5.00
C VAL A 37 -11.58 3.68 -4.81
N PRO A 38 -12.12 4.01 -3.64
CA PRO A 38 -13.56 4.08 -3.45
C PRO A 38 -14.21 5.00 -4.49
N LYS A 39 -15.36 4.62 -5.04
CA LYS A 39 -16.05 5.39 -6.09
C LYS A 39 -16.25 6.87 -5.70
N ASN A 40 -16.60 7.12 -4.43
CA ASN A 40 -16.83 8.48 -3.92
C ASN A 40 -15.54 9.33 -3.84
N ASP A 41 -14.37 8.69 -3.86
CA ASP A 41 -13.07 9.35 -3.80
C ASP A 41 -12.40 9.47 -5.18
N SER A 42 -12.95 8.88 -6.24
CA SER A 42 -12.34 8.85 -7.58
C SER A 42 -12.03 10.26 -8.11
N ALA A 43 -13.01 11.18 -8.04
CA ALA A 43 -12.82 12.55 -8.48
C ALA A 43 -11.76 13.30 -7.65
N ASN A 44 -11.69 13.03 -6.34
CA ASN A 44 -10.69 13.63 -5.46
C ASN A 44 -9.28 13.05 -5.70
N ALA A 45 -9.19 11.78 -6.13
CA ALA A 45 -7.95 11.14 -6.53
C ALA A 45 -7.43 11.71 -7.87
N GLU A 46 -8.32 11.91 -8.84
CA GLU A 46 -8.00 12.58 -10.10
C GLU A 46 -7.51 14.02 -9.85
N ALA A 47 -8.23 14.80 -9.03
CA ALA A 47 -7.82 16.15 -8.67
C ALA A 47 -6.45 16.19 -7.96
N LEU A 48 -6.19 15.25 -7.04
CA LEU A 48 -4.88 15.12 -6.41
C LEU A 48 -3.79 14.80 -7.44
N ALA A 49 -4.04 13.89 -8.38
CA ALA A 49 -3.09 13.52 -9.42
C ALA A 49 -2.73 14.74 -10.30
N GLU A 50 -3.70 15.55 -10.67
CA GLU A 50 -3.48 16.78 -11.44
C GLU A 50 -2.61 17.78 -10.67
N GLN A 51 -2.88 17.98 -9.38
CA GLN A 51 -2.13 18.90 -8.53
C GLN A 51 -0.69 18.42 -8.28
N LEU A 52 -0.51 17.11 -8.10
CA LEU A 52 0.83 16.50 -7.99
C LEU A 52 1.61 16.66 -9.29
N ALA A 53 0.97 16.45 -10.44
CA ALA A 53 1.59 16.70 -11.76
C ALA A 53 1.93 18.17 -11.97
N ALA A 54 1.19 19.09 -11.36
CA ALA A 54 1.43 20.52 -11.44
C ALA A 54 2.59 21.02 -10.54
N LEU A 55 3.09 20.20 -9.62
CA LEU A 55 4.22 20.59 -8.74
C LEU A 55 5.48 20.95 -9.53
N SER A 56 5.74 20.29 -10.65
CA SER A 56 6.86 20.57 -11.54
C SER A 56 6.64 19.97 -12.93
N PRO A 57 7.11 20.62 -14.02
CA PRO A 57 7.10 20.03 -15.36
C PRO A 57 7.88 18.71 -15.49
N ARG A 58 8.73 18.37 -14.51
CA ARG A 58 9.52 17.13 -14.49
C ARG A 58 8.76 15.94 -13.89
N VAL A 59 7.59 16.16 -13.32
CA VAL A 59 6.75 15.10 -12.75
C VAL A 59 6.15 14.26 -13.87
N ASP A 60 6.24 12.94 -13.74
CA ASP A 60 5.54 12.02 -14.62
C ASP A 60 4.06 11.95 -14.19
N ARG A 61 3.16 12.29 -15.11
CA ARG A 61 1.71 12.23 -14.87
C ARG A 61 1.23 10.83 -14.47
N GLN A 62 1.85 9.77 -15.01
CA GLN A 62 1.51 8.41 -14.63
C GLN A 62 1.90 8.11 -13.18
N GLU A 63 3.07 8.59 -12.74
CA GLU A 63 3.49 8.50 -11.34
C GLU A 63 2.55 9.30 -10.43
N ALA A 64 2.09 10.47 -10.86
CA ALA A 64 1.15 11.30 -10.11
C ALA A 64 -0.19 10.58 -9.90
N THR A 65 -0.75 9.98 -10.96
CA THR A 65 -1.98 9.16 -10.89
C THR A 65 -1.77 7.93 -10.00
N LEU A 66 -0.62 7.25 -10.12
CA LEU A 66 -0.30 6.08 -9.32
C LEU A 66 -0.21 6.42 -7.83
N LEU A 67 0.46 7.52 -7.49
CA LEU A 67 0.59 8.02 -6.13
C LEU A 67 -0.78 8.37 -5.55
N ALA A 68 -1.58 9.17 -6.27
CA ALA A 68 -2.90 9.58 -5.81
C ALA A 68 -3.82 8.38 -5.55
N ASN A 69 -3.90 7.45 -6.49
CA ASN A 69 -4.71 6.24 -6.33
C ASN A 69 -4.24 5.38 -5.16
N CYS A 70 -2.93 5.21 -4.99
CA CYS A 70 -2.36 4.48 -3.87
C CYS A 70 -2.68 5.16 -2.53
N ALA A 71 -2.61 6.50 -2.47
CA ALA A 71 -2.91 7.27 -1.27
C ALA A 71 -4.37 7.08 -0.84
N TYR A 72 -5.35 7.28 -1.74
CA TYR A 72 -6.77 7.09 -1.40
C TYR A 72 -7.11 5.64 -1.06
N ALA A 73 -6.60 4.67 -1.82
CA ALA A 73 -6.82 3.25 -1.51
C ALA A 73 -6.22 2.86 -0.14
N THR A 74 -5.06 3.41 0.19
CA THR A 74 -4.40 3.18 1.48
C THR A 74 -5.16 3.83 2.63
N VAL A 75 -5.54 5.10 2.49
CA VAL A 75 -6.31 5.82 3.52
C VAL A 75 -7.66 5.14 3.78
N ASN A 76 -8.37 4.70 2.74
CA ASN A 76 -9.61 3.96 2.91
C ASN A 76 -9.42 2.66 3.71
N ARG A 77 -8.35 1.90 3.41
CA ARG A 77 -7.99 0.71 4.17
C ARG A 77 -7.61 1.02 5.62
N LEU A 78 -6.80 2.05 5.86
CA LEU A 78 -6.41 2.48 7.22
C LEU A 78 -7.64 2.91 8.04
N ARG A 79 -8.60 3.62 7.42
CA ARG A 79 -9.87 3.97 8.05
C ARG A 79 -10.65 2.76 8.54
N GLN A 80 -10.73 1.70 7.73
CA GLN A 80 -11.39 0.45 8.13
C GLN A 80 -10.63 -0.26 9.25
N GLN A 81 -9.29 -0.27 9.20
CA GLN A 81 -8.45 -0.94 10.20
C GLN A 81 -8.47 -0.23 11.55
N TYR A 82 -8.38 1.10 11.55
CA TYR A 82 -8.35 1.90 12.76
C TYR A 82 -9.73 2.18 13.33
N ARG A 83 -10.80 1.99 12.54
CA ARG A 83 -12.19 2.24 12.91
C ARG A 83 -12.31 3.55 13.70
N MET A 84 -11.75 4.61 13.11
CA MET A 84 -11.69 5.93 13.74
C MET A 84 -13.12 6.37 14.09
N PHE A 85 -13.32 6.73 15.35
CA PHE A 85 -14.63 7.09 15.90
C PHE A 85 -14.47 8.33 16.78
N GLY A 86 -15.35 9.31 16.61
CA GLY A 86 -15.27 10.59 17.32
C GLY A 86 -14.14 11.49 16.79
N THR A 87 -13.68 12.43 17.62
CA THR A 87 -12.63 13.39 17.26
C THR A 87 -11.24 12.75 17.27
N PRO A 88 -10.26 13.28 16.51
CA PRO A 88 -8.88 12.80 16.56
C PRO A 88 -8.30 12.80 17.98
N ILE A 89 -8.65 13.80 18.78
CA ILE A 89 -8.30 13.89 20.22
C ILE A 89 -8.92 12.75 21.02
N PHE A 90 -10.21 12.45 20.80
CA PHE A 90 -10.86 11.32 21.46
C PHE A 90 -10.24 9.98 21.06
N ASN A 91 -9.87 9.82 19.78
CA ASN A 91 -9.18 8.62 19.33
C ASN A 91 -7.80 8.47 20.00
N ASN A 92 -7.04 9.57 20.15
CA ASN A 92 -5.77 9.57 20.89
C ASN A 92 -5.96 9.17 22.36
N PHE A 93 -7.03 9.66 23.00
CA PHE A 93 -7.40 9.26 24.36
C PHE A 93 -7.70 7.75 24.46
N LEU A 94 -8.46 7.20 23.52
CA LEU A 94 -8.76 5.76 23.49
C LEU A 94 -7.50 4.90 23.30
N VAL A 95 -6.54 5.36 22.48
CA VAL A 95 -5.26 4.67 22.31
C VAL A 95 -4.42 4.77 23.59
N TYR A 96 -4.38 5.95 24.22
CA TYR A 96 -3.65 6.18 25.47
C TYR A 96 -4.15 5.27 26.61
N HIS A 97 -5.46 5.09 26.71
CA HIS A 97 -6.08 4.17 27.69
C HIS A 97 -6.06 2.70 27.28
N GLY A 98 -5.38 2.34 26.18
CA GLY A 98 -5.24 0.95 25.72
C GLY A 98 -6.50 0.34 25.13
N LEU A 99 -7.58 1.12 24.97
CA LEU A 99 -8.84 0.69 24.35
C LEU A 99 -8.69 0.52 22.83
N ARG A 100 -7.65 1.11 22.25
CA ARG A 100 -7.25 0.97 20.84
C ARG A 100 -5.75 0.73 20.73
N LYS A 101 -5.34 -0.15 19.81
CA LYS A 101 -3.92 -0.50 19.60
C LYS A 101 -3.16 0.56 18.79
N ARG A 102 -3.84 1.28 17.90
CA ARG A 102 -3.28 2.26 16.96
C ARG A 102 -4.31 3.35 16.64
N GLY A 103 -3.84 4.49 16.11
CA GLY A 103 -4.66 5.61 15.68
C GLY A 103 -4.07 7.00 15.91
N TYR A 104 -2.82 7.11 16.39
CA TYR A 104 -2.13 8.40 16.52
C TYR A 104 -1.78 8.99 15.15
N CYS A 105 -1.64 10.32 15.08
CA CYS A 105 -1.25 11.07 13.88
C CYS A 105 -0.02 10.46 13.19
N TYR A 106 1.08 10.24 13.92
CA TYR A 106 2.28 9.61 13.37
C TYR A 106 2.04 8.21 12.79
N GLN A 107 1.10 7.42 13.34
CA GLN A 107 0.87 6.06 12.84
C GLN A 107 0.15 6.05 11.49
N TRP A 108 -0.78 6.98 11.28
CA TRP A 108 -1.40 7.18 9.97
C TRP A 108 -0.38 7.60 8.92
N THR A 109 0.48 8.56 9.27
CA THR A 109 1.53 9.07 8.39
C THR A 109 2.60 8.01 8.12
N GLU A 110 2.98 7.21 9.12
CA GLU A 110 3.91 6.08 8.98
C GLU A 110 3.39 5.06 7.96
N ASP A 111 2.14 4.61 8.10
CA ASP A 111 1.60 3.58 7.21
C ASP A 111 1.34 4.11 5.79
N LEU A 112 0.96 5.39 5.66
CA LEU A 112 0.84 6.05 4.35
C LEU A 112 2.21 6.18 3.67
N LEU A 113 3.24 6.63 4.41
CA LEU A 113 4.61 6.72 3.91
C LEU A 113 5.11 5.35 3.44
N VAL A 114 4.90 4.29 4.24
CA VAL A 114 5.33 2.93 3.86
C VAL A 114 4.64 2.46 2.58
N ALA A 115 3.34 2.72 2.42
CA ALA A 115 2.60 2.32 1.22
C ALA A 115 3.08 3.07 -0.03
N LEU A 116 3.28 4.40 0.06
CA LEU A 116 3.72 5.21 -1.07
C LEU A 116 5.21 4.97 -1.40
N ASP A 117 6.07 4.75 -0.40
CA ASP A 117 7.49 4.45 -0.61
C ASP A 117 7.71 3.12 -1.34
N ALA A 118 6.78 2.17 -1.20
CA ALA A 118 6.79 0.90 -1.93
C ALA A 118 6.58 1.06 -3.45
N LEU A 119 6.01 2.19 -3.90
CA LEU A 119 5.83 2.49 -5.31
C LEU A 119 7.16 2.77 -6.04
N LYS A 120 8.21 3.18 -5.29
CA LYS A 120 9.53 3.52 -5.84
C LYS A 120 9.47 4.51 -7.02
N LEU A 121 8.65 5.54 -6.84
CA LEU A 121 8.47 6.65 -7.79
C LEU A 121 9.80 7.37 -8.01
N LYS A 122 10.04 7.81 -9.24
CA LYS A 122 11.31 8.42 -9.66
C LYS A 122 11.26 9.94 -9.69
N THR A 123 10.06 10.50 -9.87
CA THR A 123 9.85 11.95 -10.05
C THR A 123 9.40 12.65 -8.77
N PHE A 124 9.12 11.90 -7.71
CA PHE A 124 8.71 12.43 -6.41
C PHE A 124 9.69 12.08 -5.29
N GLU A 125 9.69 12.93 -4.26
CA GLU A 125 10.31 12.68 -2.96
C GLU A 125 9.23 12.73 -1.88
N LEU A 126 9.34 11.83 -0.91
CA LEU A 126 8.39 11.68 0.20
C LEU A 126 9.06 12.12 1.50
N HIS A 127 8.46 13.09 2.17
CA HIS A 127 9.03 13.78 3.33
C HIS A 127 8.11 13.66 4.53
N TRP A 128 8.70 13.54 5.71
CA TRP A 128 7.92 13.57 6.94
C TRP A 128 7.75 15.01 7.40
N GLY A 129 6.50 15.47 7.52
CA GLY A 129 6.16 16.78 8.04
C GLY A 129 5.67 16.72 9.47
N GLU A 130 6.15 17.62 10.33
CA GLU A 130 5.71 17.78 11.72
C GLU A 130 5.30 19.20 12.00
N SER A 131 4.18 19.35 12.71
CA SER A 131 3.74 20.61 13.30
C SER A 131 3.58 20.45 14.80
N TYR A 132 3.96 21.49 15.56
CA TYR A 132 3.97 21.51 17.03
C TYR A 132 4.59 20.26 17.70
N ALA A 133 5.70 19.77 17.15
CA ALA A 133 6.39 18.58 17.63
C ALA A 133 6.68 18.63 19.15
N GLY A 134 6.40 17.53 19.86
CA GLY A 134 6.61 17.41 21.30
C GLY A 134 5.53 18.08 22.16
N THR A 135 4.44 18.58 21.57
CA THR A 135 3.33 19.21 22.29
C THR A 135 2.05 18.40 22.17
N TRP A 136 1.04 18.75 22.98
CA TRP A 136 -0.30 18.14 22.86
C TRP A 136 -1.01 18.46 21.53
N ARG A 137 -0.54 19.47 20.79
CA ARG A 137 -1.04 19.87 19.46
C ARG A 137 -0.27 19.21 18.31
N GLU A 138 0.64 18.28 18.60
CA GLU A 138 1.47 17.66 17.58
C GLU A 138 0.62 17.01 16.47
N ASN A 139 0.95 17.35 15.23
CA ASN A 139 0.41 16.69 14.06
C ASN A 139 1.53 16.33 13.08
N ASN A 140 1.46 15.11 12.55
CA ASN A 140 2.41 14.64 11.55
C ASN A 140 1.66 14.38 10.25
N CYS A 141 2.25 14.75 9.12
CA CYS A 141 1.70 14.50 7.80
C CYS A 141 2.79 14.01 6.84
N LEU A 142 2.36 13.48 5.70
CA LEU A 142 3.29 13.14 4.62
C LEU A 142 3.33 14.31 3.64
N VAL A 143 4.51 14.80 3.31
CA VAL A 143 4.69 15.85 2.29
C VAL A 143 5.30 15.23 1.04
N VAL A 144 4.70 15.50 -0.11
CA VAL A 144 5.17 15.04 -1.42
C VAL A 144 5.72 16.23 -2.18
N THR A 145 6.97 16.15 -2.62
CA THR A 145 7.58 17.15 -3.51
C THR A 145 7.95 16.50 -4.83
N ALA A 146 8.03 17.30 -5.89
CA ALA A 146 8.78 16.89 -7.07
C ALA A 146 10.26 16.70 -6.69
N LYS A 147 10.96 15.82 -7.40
CA LYS A 147 12.37 15.51 -7.10
C LYS A 147 13.26 16.77 -7.14
N GLY A 148 13.95 17.06 -6.04
CA GLY A 148 14.81 18.24 -5.89
C GLY A 148 14.06 19.55 -5.67
N GLN A 149 12.75 19.50 -5.46
CA GLN A 149 11.95 20.65 -5.03
C GLN A 149 12.03 20.78 -3.50
N PRO A 150 12.14 22.00 -2.95
CA PRO A 150 12.19 22.20 -1.50
C PRO A 150 10.87 21.79 -0.82
N PHE A 151 10.97 21.40 0.45
CA PHE A 151 9.85 20.91 1.27
C PHE A 151 8.65 21.86 1.31
N ASP A 152 8.88 23.17 1.43
CA ASP A 152 7.84 24.20 1.51
C ASP A 152 6.97 24.31 0.25
N ARG A 153 7.47 23.82 -0.90
CA ARG A 153 6.72 23.76 -2.15
C ARG A 153 5.98 22.44 -2.34
N GLY A 154 6.03 21.54 -1.37
CA GLY A 154 5.37 20.24 -1.42
C GLY A 154 3.87 20.29 -1.17
N MET A 155 3.24 19.16 -1.43
CA MET A 155 1.83 18.87 -1.15
C MET A 155 1.72 18.04 0.14
N ILE A 156 0.95 18.53 1.10
CA ILE A 156 0.57 17.78 2.31
C ILE A 156 -0.42 16.69 1.93
N LEU A 157 -0.24 15.50 2.49
CA LEU A 157 -1.21 14.41 2.55
C LEU A 157 -1.49 14.13 4.03
N ASP A 158 -2.66 14.56 4.51
CA ASP A 158 -3.11 14.35 5.89
C ASP A 158 -4.49 13.69 5.89
N CYS A 159 -4.62 12.60 6.64
CA CYS A 159 -5.89 11.91 6.83
C CYS A 159 -6.32 11.84 8.31
N TRP A 160 -5.43 12.19 9.25
CA TRP A 160 -5.72 12.08 10.67
C TRP A 160 -6.56 13.26 11.17
N ARG A 161 -6.24 14.50 10.77
CA ARG A 161 -7.04 15.70 11.12
C ARG A 161 -8.49 15.61 10.61
N HIS A 162 -8.73 14.78 9.60
CA HIS A 162 -10.00 14.72 8.87
C HIS A 162 -10.66 13.34 8.97
N PHE A 163 -10.59 12.71 10.14
CA PHE A 163 -11.40 11.52 10.46
C PHE A 163 -11.15 10.31 9.52
N GLY A 164 -9.92 10.17 9.01
CA GLY A 164 -9.56 9.12 8.06
C GLY A 164 -10.00 9.42 6.62
N HIS A 165 -10.36 10.66 6.30
CA HIS A 165 -10.49 11.15 4.93
C HIS A 165 -9.21 11.85 4.50
N LEU A 166 -8.67 11.50 3.34
CA LEU A 166 -7.48 12.15 2.81
C LEU A 166 -7.81 13.60 2.44
N ARG A 167 -7.04 14.53 3.00
CA ARG A 167 -6.97 15.93 2.58
C ARG A 167 -5.56 16.26 2.12
N TRP A 168 -5.52 17.23 1.23
CA TRP A 168 -4.29 17.70 0.63
C TRP A 168 -4.39 19.17 0.27
N ASN A 169 -3.24 19.83 0.38
CA ASN A 169 -3.03 21.24 0.12
C ASN A 169 -1.52 21.50 0.06
N LEU A 170 -1.10 22.62 -0.52
CA LEU A 170 0.29 23.02 -0.48
C LEU A 170 0.73 23.32 0.96
N VAL A 171 1.97 22.99 1.31
CA VAL A 171 2.54 23.22 2.64
C VAL A 171 2.36 24.68 3.08
N LEU A 172 2.64 25.63 2.18
CA LEU A 172 2.51 27.07 2.46
C LEU A 172 1.06 27.57 2.56
N SER A 173 0.08 26.75 2.20
CA SER A 173 -1.35 27.08 2.26
C SER A 173 -2.06 26.41 3.44
N ASP A 174 -1.34 25.64 4.26
CA ASP A 174 -1.91 25.06 5.48
C ASP A 174 -2.04 26.10 6.60
N GLU A 175 -3.01 25.89 7.48
CA GLU A 175 -3.19 26.71 8.68
C GLU A 175 -2.03 26.51 9.67
N ASP A 176 -1.47 25.30 9.72
CA ASP A 176 -0.37 24.94 10.58
C ASP A 176 0.95 24.92 9.81
N ARG A 177 2.01 25.45 10.44
CA ARG A 177 3.35 25.42 9.84
C ARG A 177 4.02 24.08 10.06
N TYR A 178 4.33 23.38 8.97
CA TYR A 178 5.06 22.12 8.99
C TYR A 178 6.57 22.32 8.82
N PHE A 179 7.33 21.50 9.52
CA PHE A 179 8.77 21.37 9.41
C PHE A 179 9.14 19.96 8.96
N GLU A 180 10.18 19.84 8.16
CA GLU A 180 10.66 18.54 7.70
C GLU A 180 11.43 17.82 8.81
N ASN A 181 11.12 16.54 9.02
CA ASN A 181 11.88 15.64 9.88
C ASN A 181 12.44 14.45 9.07
N THR A 182 13.53 14.69 8.36
CA THR A 182 14.19 13.69 7.51
C THR A 182 14.62 12.44 8.29
N LYS A 183 15.10 12.61 9.54
CA LYS A 183 15.53 11.51 10.40
C LYS A 183 14.39 10.55 10.73
N PHE A 184 13.20 11.09 11.00
CA PHE A 184 12.03 10.25 11.28
C PHE A 184 11.56 9.52 10.02
N ALA A 185 11.58 10.18 8.86
CA ALA A 185 11.28 9.54 7.58
C ALA A 185 12.22 8.35 7.30
N GLU A 186 13.53 8.51 7.54
CA GLU A 186 14.52 7.44 7.41
C GLU A 186 14.26 6.29 8.40
N LEU A 187 13.94 6.62 9.66
CA LEU A 187 13.64 5.64 10.70
C LEU A 187 12.42 4.77 10.34
N VAL A 188 11.35 5.39 9.81
CA VAL A 188 10.16 4.67 9.32
C VAL A 188 10.53 3.70 8.19
N ARG A 189 11.29 4.17 7.20
CA ARG A 189 11.75 3.33 6.08
C ARG A 189 12.61 2.16 6.56
N ALA A 190 13.57 2.41 7.45
CA ALA A 190 14.44 1.38 8.00
C ALA A 190 13.67 0.31 8.79
N ARG A 191 12.68 0.73 9.58
CA ARG A 191 11.78 -0.17 10.31
C ARG A 191 10.96 -1.04 9.36
N SER A 192 10.38 -0.43 8.33
CA SER A 192 9.63 -1.14 7.29
C SER A 192 10.49 -2.20 6.59
N ALA A 193 11.69 -1.83 6.14
CA ALA A 193 12.63 -2.76 5.51
C ALA A 193 13.01 -3.94 6.43
N SER A 194 13.25 -3.66 7.71
CA SER A 194 13.58 -4.68 8.71
C SER A 194 12.41 -5.66 8.92
N ASN A 195 11.18 -5.16 8.97
CA ASN A 195 9.98 -5.98 9.09
C ASN A 195 9.79 -6.89 7.87
N THR A 196 10.00 -6.38 6.65
CA THR A 196 9.95 -7.18 5.42
C THR A 196 11.01 -8.29 5.43
N LEU A 197 12.24 -7.98 5.83
CA LEU A 197 13.32 -8.99 5.95
C LEU A 197 12.96 -10.09 6.95
N ARG A 198 12.39 -9.72 8.11
CA ARG A 198 11.94 -10.69 9.12
C ARG A 198 10.82 -11.58 8.60
N ALA A 199 9.82 -11.01 7.93
CA ALA A 199 8.72 -11.76 7.34
C ALA A 199 9.23 -12.76 6.29
N ASN A 200 10.11 -12.33 5.41
CA ASN A 200 10.72 -13.20 4.39
C ASN A 200 11.53 -14.35 4.99
N ARG A 201 12.28 -14.10 6.08
CA ARG A 201 12.97 -15.17 6.82
C ARG A 201 12.01 -16.19 7.41
N HIS A 202 10.88 -15.75 7.94
CA HIS A 202 9.86 -16.62 8.52
C HIS A 202 9.19 -17.51 7.45
N VAL A 203 8.86 -16.93 6.30
CA VAL A 203 8.31 -17.67 5.14
C VAL A 203 9.33 -18.68 4.61
N ALA A 204 10.60 -18.28 4.46
CA ALA A 204 11.67 -19.17 4.02
C ALA A 204 11.90 -20.34 5.01
N PHE A 205 11.79 -20.08 6.31
CA PHE A 205 11.88 -21.12 7.34
C PHE A 205 10.71 -22.12 7.24
N GLN A 206 9.47 -21.62 7.12
CA GLN A 206 8.28 -22.48 6.96
C GLN A 206 8.35 -23.35 5.71
N ALA A 207 8.80 -22.79 4.57
CA ALA A 207 8.98 -23.56 3.33
C ALA A 207 10.01 -24.69 3.48
N ARG A 208 11.10 -24.47 4.24
CA ARG A 208 12.12 -25.50 4.51
C ARG A 208 11.62 -26.62 5.42
N VAL A 209 10.80 -26.29 6.43
CA VAL A 209 10.19 -27.29 7.33
C VAL A 209 9.19 -28.14 6.55
N ALA A 210 8.25 -27.51 5.83
CA ALA A 210 7.25 -28.23 5.04
C ALA A 210 7.83 -29.10 3.90
N GLY A 211 9.01 -28.75 3.38
CA GLY A 211 9.74 -29.56 2.39
C GLY A 211 10.44 -30.79 2.97
N ARG A 212 10.81 -30.77 4.26
CA ARG A 212 11.40 -31.94 4.94
C ARG A 212 10.35 -32.98 5.31
N ASP A 213 9.15 -32.56 5.67
CA ASP A 213 8.06 -33.47 6.07
C ASP A 213 7.45 -34.25 4.89
N LYS A 214 7.79 -33.90 3.63
CA LYS A 214 7.31 -34.59 2.41
C LYS A 214 8.32 -35.55 1.78
N GLY A 215 9.49 -35.73 2.38
CA GLY A 215 10.58 -36.55 1.84
C GLY A 215 10.96 -37.76 2.69
N GLY A 216 10.18 -38.07 3.72
CA GLY A 216 10.39 -39.23 4.59
C GLY A 216 9.15 -40.11 4.65
N ASP A 217 9.01 -40.99 3.66
CA ASP A 217 8.31 -42.27 3.70
C ASP A 217 8.88 -43.17 2.60
#